data_AF-A0A7S2LR62-F1
#
_entry.id   AF-A0A7S2LR62-F1
#
_cell.length_a   1.000
_cell.length_b   1.000
_cell.length_c   1.000
_cell.angle_alpha   90.00
_cell.angle_beta   90.00
_cell.angle_gamma   90.00
#
_symmetry.space_group_name_H-M   'P 1'
#
loop_
_entity.id
_entity.type
_entity.pdbx_description
1 polymer ?
#
loop_
_entity_poly.entity_id
_entity_poly.type
_entity_poly.pdbx_seq_one_letter_code
_entity_poly.pdbx_strand_id
1 'polypeptide(L)'
;MEPKQQPPTTALTTEEQLQHIISSEIAAQSTLQDQKATALGATALVSMMAGALNLDDDDDEDDTHHDDNKTCKDDNNKAVDSSKKSIGDFHALMKSSNTLTQLLDDYGEYTPLEPEEVFQQRVAKEQQQRQQQQPASSSSNRSNTNNKNSRSRGALVPNGKAPIHVDFTSFGYKYGCPSSAGWSHVQPLAPLDCRALPRASHRVSKLSGLSHHVKRELLNDLVEDDEEEGVENNNNEKKKGGGRRRTKSELSKVADDLAKDALQALHEAIRDGGYGHGLPLKSTIYVGSEYGRHRSVVLCETAAQRLRDLLRQNEGDRITQPVSVGTRHRDVDHNHQDEEAFGYDLIRQAQVEKKKREREEWLESRW
;
A
#
# COMPACT_ATOMS: atom_id res chain seq x y z
N MET A 1 46.85 -74.62 -9.15
CA MET A 1 46.43 -73.28 -9.58
C MET A 1 45.32 -72.86 -8.64
N GLU A 2 45.67 -72.17 -7.56
CA GLU A 2 44.71 -71.66 -6.57
C GLU A 2 44.22 -70.26 -7.00
N PRO A 3 42.92 -69.99 -6.96
CA PRO A 3 42.38 -68.67 -7.28
C PRO A 3 42.64 -67.69 -6.13
N LYS A 4 43.27 -66.55 -6.44
CA LYS A 4 43.43 -65.40 -5.54
C LYS A 4 42.05 -64.82 -5.19
N GLN A 5 41.70 -64.85 -3.91
CA GLN A 5 40.55 -64.15 -3.35
C GLN A 5 40.77 -62.63 -3.42
N GLN A 6 39.80 -61.91 -3.99
CA GLN A 6 39.75 -60.44 -3.97
C GLN A 6 39.25 -59.93 -2.61
N PRO A 7 39.73 -58.76 -2.14
CA PRO A 7 39.30 -58.18 -0.87
C PRO A 7 37.88 -57.62 -0.95
N PRO A 8 37.15 -57.59 0.20
CA PRO A 8 35.76 -57.14 0.26
C PRO A 8 35.64 -55.62 0.07
N THR A 9 34.74 -55.23 -0.82
CA THR A 9 34.30 -53.84 -1.05
C THR A 9 33.62 -53.31 0.21
N THR A 10 34.22 -52.30 0.84
CA THR A 10 33.64 -51.57 1.99
C THR A 10 32.39 -50.83 1.55
N ALA A 11 31.24 -51.19 2.12
CA ALA A 11 29.99 -50.47 1.95
C ALA A 11 30.12 -49.08 2.60
N LEU A 12 29.94 -48.02 1.81
CA LEU A 12 29.82 -46.63 2.30
C LEU A 12 28.72 -46.59 3.36
N THR A 13 29.00 -45.94 4.48
CA THR A 13 28.02 -45.76 5.54
C THR A 13 26.91 -44.83 5.05
N THR A 14 25.69 -45.03 5.55
CA THR A 14 24.50 -44.24 5.16
C THR A 14 24.67 -42.73 5.35
N GLU A 15 25.61 -42.33 6.21
CA GLU A 15 25.95 -40.93 6.48
C GLU A 15 26.76 -40.28 5.34
N GLU A 16 27.68 -41.03 4.71
CA GLU A 16 28.45 -40.55 3.55
C GLU A 16 27.56 -40.39 2.31
N GLN A 17 26.54 -41.25 2.16
CA GLN A 17 25.55 -41.10 1.09
C GLN A 17 24.69 -39.84 1.27
N LEU A 18 24.28 -39.52 2.50
CA LEU A 18 23.49 -38.32 2.78
C LEU A 18 24.30 -37.04 2.55
N GLN A 19 25.56 -37.01 2.96
CA GLN A 19 26.43 -35.85 2.70
C GLN A 19 26.64 -35.63 1.19
N HIS A 20 26.83 -36.70 0.42
CA HIS A 20 26.98 -36.58 -1.03
C HIS A 20 25.71 -36.03 -1.72
N ILE A 21 24.52 -36.45 -1.29
CA ILE A 21 23.25 -35.94 -1.83
C ILE A 21 23.12 -34.44 -1.55
N ILE A 22 23.35 -34.01 -0.30
CA ILE A 22 23.24 -32.60 0.10
C ILE A 22 24.25 -31.72 -0.67
N SER A 23 25.51 -32.17 -0.80
CA SER A 23 26.52 -31.43 -1.55
C SER A 23 26.19 -31.31 -3.05
N SER A 24 25.61 -32.36 -3.65
CA SER A 24 25.19 -32.32 -5.06
C SER A 24 24.03 -31.35 -5.31
N GLU A 25 23.08 -31.26 -4.38
CA GLU A 25 21.92 -30.35 -4.45
C GLU A 25 22.36 -28.88 -4.34
N ILE A 26 23.28 -28.56 -3.42
CA ILE A 26 23.81 -27.20 -3.23
C ILE A 26 24.56 -26.72 -4.48
N ALA A 27 25.36 -27.59 -5.11
CA ALA A 27 26.08 -27.26 -6.35
C ALA A 27 25.12 -27.03 -7.54
N ALA A 28 24.00 -27.77 -7.60
CA ALA A 28 22.99 -27.54 -8.63
C ALA A 28 22.24 -26.22 -8.44
N GLN A 29 22.03 -25.78 -7.18
CA GLN A 29 21.35 -24.51 -6.90
C GLN A 29 22.23 -23.28 -7.17
N SER A 30 23.55 -23.37 -6.96
CA SER A 30 24.46 -22.25 -7.24
C SER A 30 24.56 -21.95 -8.74
N THR A 31 24.62 -22.97 -9.60
CA THR A 31 24.69 -22.77 -11.06
C THR A 31 23.42 -22.14 -11.64
N LEU A 32 22.27 -22.34 -10.99
CA LEU A 32 20.99 -21.80 -11.42
C LEU A 32 20.79 -20.32 -11.04
N GLN A 33 21.49 -19.83 -10.01
CA GLN A 33 21.50 -18.39 -9.67
C GLN A 33 22.40 -17.57 -10.61
N ASP A 34 23.58 -18.11 -10.97
CA ASP A 34 24.50 -17.44 -11.90
C ASP A 34 23.93 -17.32 -13.32
N GLN A 35 23.13 -18.30 -13.77
CA GLN A 35 22.44 -18.22 -15.05
C GLN A 35 21.31 -17.16 -15.05
N LYS A 36 20.62 -16.96 -13.92
CA LYS A 36 19.57 -15.94 -13.80
C LYS A 36 20.14 -14.51 -13.76
N ALA A 37 21.27 -14.31 -13.09
CA ALA A 37 21.98 -13.02 -13.09
C ALA A 37 22.45 -12.64 -14.50
N THR A 38 22.94 -13.62 -15.27
CA THR A 38 23.43 -13.41 -16.65
C THR A 38 22.29 -13.07 -17.62
N ALA A 39 21.12 -13.72 -17.50
CA ALA A 39 19.95 -13.47 -18.36
C ALA A 39 19.33 -12.07 -18.14
N LEU A 40 19.32 -11.58 -16.89
CA LEU A 40 18.86 -10.22 -16.56
C LEU A 40 19.76 -9.14 -17.16
N GLY A 41 21.09 -9.35 -17.17
CA GLY A 41 22.04 -8.42 -17.78
C GLY A 41 21.86 -8.29 -19.31
N ALA A 42 21.61 -9.41 -20.01
CA ALA A 42 21.41 -9.41 -21.45
C ALA A 42 20.11 -8.71 -21.88
N THR A 43 19.05 -8.79 -21.07
CA THR A 43 17.73 -8.22 -21.41
C THR A 43 17.72 -6.69 -21.28
N ALA A 44 18.43 -6.15 -20.28
CA ALA A 44 18.57 -4.70 -20.10
C ALA A 44 19.35 -4.03 -21.24
N LEU A 45 20.36 -4.72 -21.79
CA LEU A 45 21.17 -4.21 -22.90
C LEU A 45 20.38 -4.13 -24.22
N VAL A 46 19.51 -5.12 -24.49
CA VAL A 46 18.64 -5.14 -25.68
C VAL A 46 17.58 -4.04 -25.63
N SER A 47 16.99 -3.77 -24.46
CA SER A 47 16.02 -2.67 -24.30
C SER A 47 16.62 -1.28 -24.48
N MET A 48 17.90 -1.09 -24.14
CA MET A 48 18.57 0.21 -24.34
C MET A 48 18.98 0.47 -25.79
N MET A 49 19.19 -0.58 -26.60
CA MET A 49 19.49 -0.43 -28.02
C MET A 49 18.25 -0.21 -28.90
N ALA A 50 17.09 -0.70 -28.49
CA ALA A 50 15.84 -0.54 -29.24
C ALA A 50 15.28 0.91 -29.24
N GLY A 51 15.71 1.76 -28.28
CA GLY A 51 15.26 3.15 -28.19
C GLY A 51 16.02 4.16 -29.07
N ALA A 52 17.10 3.72 -29.74
CA ALA A 52 18.01 4.61 -30.47
C ALA A 52 17.84 4.59 -32.01
N LEU A 53 16.84 3.87 -32.55
CA LEU A 53 16.68 3.65 -34.00
C LEU A 53 15.32 4.06 -34.58
N ASN A 54 14.47 4.78 -33.85
CA ASN A 54 13.25 5.36 -34.43
C ASN A 54 13.41 6.86 -34.65
N LEU A 55 14.12 7.21 -35.72
CA LEU A 55 14.06 8.52 -36.37
C LEU A 55 14.01 8.29 -37.87
N ASP A 56 13.13 9.07 -38.50
CA ASP A 56 12.95 9.32 -39.92
C ASP A 56 12.21 8.26 -40.73
N ASP A 57 10.94 8.55 -41.02
CA ASP A 57 10.32 8.35 -42.34
C ASP A 57 9.13 9.33 -42.43
N ASP A 58 9.46 10.55 -42.86
CA ASP A 58 8.57 11.42 -43.60
C ASP A 58 8.36 10.78 -44.98
N ASP A 59 7.11 10.68 -45.46
CA ASP A 59 6.82 10.80 -46.89
C ASP A 59 5.35 11.13 -47.13
N ASP A 60 5.20 12.08 -48.05
CA ASP A 60 4.01 12.79 -48.52
C ASP A 60 3.03 11.92 -49.34
N GLU A 61 1.82 12.47 -49.53
CA GLU A 61 0.93 12.46 -50.74
C GLU A 61 -0.55 12.41 -50.29
N ASP A 62 -1.29 13.52 -50.31
CA ASP A 62 -1.95 14.24 -51.42
C ASP A 62 -3.40 13.75 -51.70
N ASP A 63 -4.20 14.68 -52.21
CA ASP A 63 -5.51 14.56 -52.86
C ASP A 63 -6.84 14.84 -52.13
N THR A 64 -7.31 16.08 -52.38
CA THR A 64 -8.57 16.45 -53.05
C THR A 64 -9.82 16.93 -52.27
N HIS A 65 -10.13 18.21 -52.53
CA HIS A 65 -11.42 18.87 -52.85
C HIS A 65 -12.68 18.64 -51.98
N HIS A 66 -13.22 19.72 -51.36
CA HIS A 66 -14.35 20.49 -51.94
C HIS A 66 -14.75 21.75 -51.12
N ASP A 67 -14.75 22.88 -51.82
CA ASP A 67 -15.71 23.99 -51.89
C ASP A 67 -16.26 24.74 -50.65
N ASP A 68 -15.96 26.05 -50.69
CA ASP A 68 -16.87 27.20 -50.60
C ASP A 68 -17.86 27.29 -49.43
N ASN A 69 -17.72 28.35 -48.62
CA ASN A 69 -18.40 29.61 -48.90
C ASN A 69 -18.36 30.55 -47.67
N LYS A 70 -18.23 31.85 -47.97
CA LYS A 70 -18.77 33.00 -47.21
C LYS A 70 -17.79 33.83 -46.37
N THR A 71 -17.25 34.79 -47.10
CA THR A 71 -16.73 36.10 -46.68
C THR A 71 -17.68 36.88 -45.74
N CYS A 72 -17.11 37.42 -44.67
CA CYS A 72 -17.48 38.73 -44.11
C CYS A 72 -16.19 39.40 -43.60
N LYS A 73 -15.83 40.53 -44.23
CA LYS A 73 -14.83 41.48 -43.73
C LYS A 73 -15.38 42.16 -42.48
N ASP A 74 -14.50 42.54 -41.55
CA ASP A 74 -14.47 43.91 -41.02
C ASP A 74 -13.16 44.18 -40.25
N ASP A 75 -12.62 45.36 -40.53
CA ASP A 75 -11.39 45.95 -40.01
C ASP A 75 -11.59 46.57 -38.62
N ASN A 76 -10.64 46.42 -37.69
CA ASN A 76 -9.93 47.52 -37.00
C ASN A 76 -9.16 47.10 -35.73
N ASN A 77 -7.85 47.40 -35.75
CA ASN A 77 -7.06 48.07 -34.72
C ASN A 77 -7.43 47.90 -33.22
N LYS A 78 -6.53 47.33 -32.41
CA LYS A 78 -5.60 48.10 -31.55
C LYS A 78 -4.70 47.19 -30.71
N ALA A 79 -3.45 47.61 -30.60
CA ALA A 79 -2.38 47.00 -29.82
C ALA A 79 -2.73 46.74 -28.34
N VAL A 80 -2.38 45.55 -27.86
CA VAL A 80 -1.86 45.36 -26.50
C VAL A 80 -0.64 44.46 -26.63
N ASP A 81 0.53 45.08 -26.44
CA ASP A 81 1.85 44.46 -26.43
C ASP A 81 2.00 43.70 -25.11
N SER A 82 1.45 42.48 -25.04
CA SER A 82 1.68 41.55 -23.93
C SER A 82 2.81 40.60 -24.32
N SER A 83 3.97 40.87 -23.72
CA SER A 83 5.23 40.12 -23.78
C SER A 83 5.10 38.68 -24.31
N LYS A 84 5.42 38.48 -25.59
CA LYS A 84 5.78 37.16 -26.12
C LYS A 84 7.11 36.76 -25.47
N LYS A 85 7.06 36.15 -24.29
CA LYS A 85 8.22 35.44 -23.74
C LYS A 85 8.60 34.40 -24.78
N SER A 86 9.82 34.49 -25.30
CA SER A 86 10.31 33.53 -26.28
C SER A 86 10.36 32.14 -25.63
N ILE A 87 10.28 31.09 -26.43
CA ILE A 87 10.55 29.71 -25.97
C ILE A 87 11.90 29.60 -25.25
N GLY A 88 12.88 30.45 -25.63
CA GLY A 88 14.16 30.57 -24.96
C GLY A 88 14.04 31.07 -23.51
N ASP A 89 13.16 32.02 -23.24
CA ASP A 89 12.93 32.57 -21.90
C ASP A 89 12.27 31.54 -20.98
N PHE A 90 11.40 30.68 -21.53
CA PHE A 90 10.81 29.56 -20.79
C PHE A 90 11.87 28.51 -20.42
N HIS A 91 12.77 28.16 -21.35
CA HIS A 91 13.87 27.24 -21.07
C HIS A 91 14.88 27.80 -20.04
N ALA A 92 15.14 29.11 -20.06
CA ALA A 92 15.97 29.77 -19.06
C ALA A 92 15.31 29.73 -17.67
N LEU A 93 13.98 29.88 -17.59
CA LEU A 93 13.20 29.79 -16.35
C LEU A 93 13.16 28.36 -15.77
N MET A 94 13.02 27.34 -16.63
CA MET A 94 13.08 25.92 -16.25
C MET A 94 14.45 25.51 -15.70
N LYS A 95 15.53 26.16 -16.17
CA LYS A 95 16.88 25.91 -15.67
C LYS A 95 17.20 26.66 -14.37
N SER A 96 16.52 27.77 -14.08
CA SER A 96 16.75 28.58 -12.88
C SER A 96 15.83 28.23 -11.71
N SER A 97 14.67 27.63 -11.97
CA SER A 97 13.77 27.11 -10.93
C SER A 97 14.24 25.73 -10.47
N ASN A 98 14.78 25.64 -9.25
CA ASN A 98 15.42 24.42 -8.75
C ASN A 98 14.44 23.29 -8.39
N THR A 99 13.12 23.51 -8.44
CA THR A 99 12.11 22.46 -8.22
C THR A 99 10.81 22.76 -8.98
N LEU A 100 10.19 21.72 -9.55
CA LEU A 100 8.87 21.78 -10.18
C LEU A 100 7.80 22.40 -9.25
N THR A 101 7.98 22.29 -7.94
CA THR A 101 7.09 22.87 -6.91
C THR A 101 7.09 24.40 -6.92
N GLN A 102 8.25 25.04 -7.13
CA GLN A 102 8.31 26.51 -7.28
C GLN A 102 7.63 26.97 -8.56
N LEU A 103 7.73 26.18 -9.64
CA LEU A 103 7.06 26.48 -10.90
C LEU A 103 5.53 26.38 -10.77
N LEU A 104 5.03 25.42 -10.00
CA LEU A 104 3.60 25.26 -9.71
C LEU A 104 3.06 26.37 -8.80
N ASP A 105 3.86 26.84 -7.82
CA ASP A 105 3.51 27.97 -6.97
C ASP A 105 3.44 29.29 -7.77
N ASP A 106 4.33 29.49 -8.75
CA ASP A 106 4.36 30.70 -9.58
C ASP A 106 3.23 30.78 -10.62
N TYR A 107 2.73 29.62 -11.09
CA TYR A 107 1.69 29.55 -12.11
C TYR A 107 0.27 29.28 -11.55
N GLY A 108 0.16 28.99 -10.25
CA GLY A 108 -1.11 28.72 -9.59
C GLY A 108 -1.79 27.43 -10.06
N GLU A 109 -2.72 26.91 -9.26
CA GLU A 109 -3.53 25.76 -9.67
C GLU A 109 -4.51 26.20 -10.78
N TYR A 110 -4.18 25.85 -12.03
CA TYR A 110 -5.06 26.10 -13.18
C TYR A 110 -6.27 25.17 -13.15
N THR A 111 -7.45 25.71 -12.87
CA THR A 111 -8.74 25.00 -12.97
C THR A 111 -9.27 25.07 -14.41
N PRO A 112 -9.31 23.96 -15.19
CA PRO A 112 -9.59 23.99 -16.64
C PRO A 112 -11.02 24.40 -17.07
N LEU A 113 -11.90 24.75 -16.12
CA LEU A 113 -13.30 25.08 -16.37
C LEU A 113 -13.66 26.52 -15.96
N GLU A 114 -12.69 27.30 -15.45
CA GLU A 114 -12.93 28.68 -15.09
C GLU A 114 -12.76 29.58 -16.32
N PRO A 115 -13.75 30.46 -16.64
CA PRO A 115 -13.59 31.44 -17.70
C PRO A 115 -12.34 32.30 -17.43
N GLU A 116 -11.55 32.56 -18.47
CA GLU A 116 -10.23 33.20 -18.36
C GLU A 116 -10.29 34.58 -17.65
N GLU A 117 -11.40 35.29 -17.80
CA GLU A 117 -11.68 36.55 -17.10
C GLU A 117 -11.67 36.40 -15.58
N VAL A 118 -12.21 35.28 -15.06
CA VAL A 118 -12.27 34.99 -13.62
C VAL A 118 -10.89 34.65 -13.07
N PHE A 119 -10.09 33.93 -13.85
CA PHE A 119 -8.69 33.61 -13.51
C PHE A 119 -7.83 34.87 -13.41
N GLN A 120 -7.87 35.74 -14.42
CA GLN A 120 -7.10 36.99 -14.41
C GLN A 120 -7.52 37.92 -13.24
N GLN A 121 -8.81 37.95 -12.92
CA GLN A 121 -9.32 38.75 -11.81
C GLN A 121 -8.87 38.20 -10.44
N ARG A 122 -8.70 36.87 -10.31
CA ARG A 122 -8.16 36.22 -9.11
C ARG A 122 -6.68 36.52 -8.92
N VAL A 123 -5.86 36.37 -9.97
CA VAL A 123 -4.42 36.66 -9.94
C VAL A 123 -4.16 38.13 -9.57
N ALA A 124 -4.95 39.07 -10.13
CA ALA A 124 -4.84 40.49 -9.79
C ALA A 124 -5.21 40.80 -8.33
N LYS A 125 -6.27 40.17 -7.80
CA LYS A 125 -6.66 40.30 -6.38
C LYS A 125 -5.61 39.73 -5.43
N GLU A 126 -5.00 38.60 -5.79
CA GLU A 126 -4.01 37.92 -4.96
C GLU A 126 -2.69 38.71 -4.91
N GLN A 127 -2.27 39.32 -6.02
CA GLN A 127 -1.14 40.25 -6.05
C GLN A 127 -1.39 41.51 -5.22
N GLN A 128 -2.62 42.06 -5.23
CA GLN A 128 -2.98 43.21 -4.39
C GLN A 128 -3.01 42.86 -2.89
N GLN A 129 -3.47 41.66 -2.51
CA GLN A 129 -3.45 41.23 -1.11
C GLN A 129 -2.03 41.01 -0.58
N ARG A 130 -1.11 40.52 -1.43
CA ARG A 130 0.31 40.37 -1.04
C ARG A 130 1.01 41.71 -0.80
N GLN A 131 0.59 42.78 -1.46
CA GLN A 131 1.18 44.12 -1.26
C GLN A 131 0.66 44.83 0.00
N GLN A 132 -0.47 44.39 0.59
CA GLN A 132 -1.03 45.00 1.80
C GLN A 132 -0.59 44.33 3.12
N GLN A 133 0.21 43.26 3.08
CA GLN A 133 0.66 42.54 4.28
C GLN A 133 2.19 42.56 4.51
N GLN A 134 2.90 43.59 4.04
CA GLN A 134 4.29 43.81 4.47
C GLN A 134 4.43 45.00 5.41
N PRO A 135 4.65 44.78 6.73
CA PRO A 135 5.16 45.83 7.59
C PRO A 135 6.64 46.12 7.27
N ALA A 136 6.96 47.42 7.30
CA ALA A 136 8.28 47.97 7.00
C ALA A 136 9.40 47.35 7.85
N SER A 137 10.51 47.10 7.15
CA SER A 137 11.78 46.56 7.60
C SER A 137 12.38 47.27 8.81
N SER A 138 12.79 46.50 9.83
CA SER A 138 14.00 46.78 10.58
C SER A 138 15.09 45.79 10.16
N SER A 139 16.18 46.37 9.66
CA SER A 139 17.41 45.72 9.26
C SER A 139 18.05 45.00 10.44
N SER A 140 18.07 43.67 10.39
CA SER A 140 19.02 42.89 11.17
C SER A 140 19.43 41.68 10.36
N ASN A 141 20.75 41.48 10.26
CA ASN A 141 21.40 40.28 9.76
C ASN A 141 20.80 39.05 10.47
N ARG A 142 19.78 38.42 9.88
CA ARG A 142 19.29 37.12 10.30
C ARG A 142 19.94 36.07 9.42
N SER A 143 21.03 35.57 9.97
CA SER A 143 21.51 34.22 9.77
C SER A 143 20.38 33.27 9.39
N ASN A 144 20.67 32.48 8.36
CA ASN A 144 19.90 31.37 7.81
C ASN A 144 19.70 30.27 8.87
N THR A 145 19.02 30.62 9.96
CA THR A 145 18.81 29.79 11.14
C THR A 145 17.52 29.03 10.96
N ASN A 146 17.69 27.76 10.63
CA ASN A 146 16.94 26.65 11.21
C ASN A 146 15.43 26.90 11.38
N ASN A 147 14.69 26.86 10.27
CA ASN A 147 13.31 26.38 10.33
C ASN A 147 13.28 24.84 10.33
N LYS A 148 14.11 24.23 11.21
CA LYS A 148 14.30 22.78 11.40
C LYS A 148 13.36 22.18 12.46
N ASN A 149 12.55 23.00 13.14
CA ASN A 149 11.81 22.59 14.33
C ASN A 149 10.30 22.39 14.15
N SER A 150 9.74 22.52 12.94
CA SER A 150 8.27 22.39 12.74
C SER A 150 7.83 21.52 11.58
N ARG A 151 8.76 20.88 10.85
CA ARG A 151 8.43 19.94 9.77
C ARG A 151 8.98 18.54 10.12
N SER A 152 8.11 17.54 10.09
CA SER A 152 8.37 16.08 10.07
C SER A 152 9.00 15.41 11.30
N ARG A 153 8.29 15.34 12.44
CA ARG A 153 8.58 14.28 13.43
C ARG A 153 8.11 12.89 12.98
N GLY A 154 7.15 12.81 12.05
CA GLY A 154 6.73 11.54 11.48
C GLY A 154 7.59 11.14 10.29
N ALA A 155 8.02 9.88 10.26
CA ALA A 155 8.71 9.29 9.10
C ALA A 155 7.76 9.06 7.91
N LEU A 156 6.44 9.23 8.11
CA LEU A 156 5.43 8.97 7.10
C LEU A 156 5.37 10.07 6.03
N VAL A 157 5.57 9.68 4.78
CA VAL A 157 5.44 10.53 3.58
C VAL A 157 4.35 9.97 2.65
N PRO A 158 3.64 10.83 1.89
CA PRO A 158 2.69 10.37 0.88
C PRO A 158 3.30 9.37 -0.12
N ASN A 159 2.45 8.50 -0.66
CA ASN A 159 2.85 7.44 -1.58
C ASN A 159 3.60 7.98 -2.82
N GLY A 160 4.58 7.22 -3.30
CA GLY A 160 5.37 7.52 -4.50
C GLY A 160 6.52 8.51 -4.32
N LYS A 161 6.69 9.10 -3.13
CA LYS A 161 7.80 10.04 -2.84
C LYS A 161 8.80 9.51 -1.80
N ALA A 162 8.48 8.42 -1.12
CA ALA A 162 9.34 7.84 -0.10
C ALA A 162 10.28 6.79 -0.71
N PRO A 163 11.57 6.74 -0.30
CA PRO A 163 12.48 5.70 -0.73
C PRO A 163 12.09 4.30 -0.24
N ILE A 164 11.33 4.22 0.87
CA ILE A 164 10.83 2.97 1.40
C ILE A 164 9.30 2.96 1.32
N HIS A 165 8.75 1.87 0.80
CA HIS A 165 7.33 1.65 0.65
C HIS A 165 6.94 0.29 1.23
N VAL A 166 5.96 0.26 2.13
CA VAL A 166 5.40 -0.96 2.71
C VAL A 166 3.97 -1.15 2.21
N ASP A 167 3.73 -2.22 1.46
CA ASP A 167 2.43 -2.57 0.89
C ASP A 167 1.80 -3.74 1.64
N PHE A 168 0.61 -3.55 2.21
CA PHE A 168 -0.22 -4.65 2.71
C PHE A 168 -1.10 -5.17 1.58
N THR A 169 -0.86 -6.42 1.15
CA THR A 169 -1.59 -7.03 0.04
C THR A 169 -2.52 -8.15 0.51
N SER A 170 -3.82 -8.00 0.29
CA SER A 170 -4.79 -9.06 0.58
C SER A 170 -4.97 -10.00 -0.61
N PHE A 171 -5.11 -11.30 -0.35
CA PHE A 171 -5.40 -12.32 -1.34
C PHE A 171 -6.34 -13.42 -0.82
N GLY A 172 -6.83 -14.26 -1.72
CA GLY A 172 -7.65 -15.43 -1.48
C GLY A 172 -6.89 -16.73 -1.77
N TYR A 173 -6.83 -17.65 -0.81
CA TYR A 173 -6.20 -18.96 -0.98
C TYR A 173 -6.84 -19.78 -2.11
N LYS A 174 -8.13 -19.56 -2.41
CA LYS A 174 -8.79 -20.17 -3.57
C LYS A 174 -8.10 -19.81 -4.89
N TYR A 175 -7.52 -18.62 -4.99
CA TYR A 175 -6.86 -18.12 -6.20
C TYR A 175 -5.34 -18.37 -6.18
N GLY A 176 -4.84 -19.11 -5.19
CA GLY A 176 -3.42 -19.40 -5.03
C GLY A 176 -2.69 -18.39 -4.15
N CYS A 177 -1.89 -18.93 -3.24
CA CYS A 177 -0.98 -18.15 -2.40
C CYS A 177 0.15 -17.56 -3.26
N PRO A 178 0.54 -16.29 -3.07
CA PRO A 178 1.76 -15.75 -3.65
C PRO A 178 2.96 -16.65 -3.33
N SER A 179 3.77 -16.98 -4.35
CA SER A 179 4.85 -18.00 -4.33
C SER A 179 6.12 -17.58 -3.57
N SER A 180 5.97 -16.79 -2.53
CA SER A 180 7.08 -16.12 -1.86
C SER A 180 7.40 -16.79 -0.53
N ALA A 181 8.67 -17.11 -0.31
CA ALA A 181 9.15 -17.84 0.86
C ALA A 181 9.06 -17.06 2.19
N GLY A 182 8.79 -15.74 2.17
CA GLY A 182 9.01 -14.86 3.33
C GLY A 182 10.51 -14.69 3.62
N TRP A 183 10.88 -13.87 4.61
CA TRP A 183 12.26 -13.71 5.12
C TRP A 183 13.25 -12.90 4.27
N SER A 184 12.77 -11.97 3.43
CA SER A 184 13.63 -10.96 2.82
C SER A 184 13.14 -9.55 3.15
N HIS A 185 13.94 -8.50 2.96
CA HIS A 185 13.44 -7.14 3.21
C HIS A 185 12.30 -6.74 2.25
N VAL A 186 12.28 -7.31 1.05
CA VAL A 186 11.18 -7.15 0.07
C VAL A 186 9.91 -7.86 0.54
N GLN A 187 10.06 -8.92 1.32
CA GLN A 187 8.95 -9.63 1.91
C GLN A 187 9.31 -10.19 3.29
N PRO A 188 9.14 -9.36 4.32
CA PRO A 188 9.71 -9.66 5.63
C PRO A 188 8.95 -10.75 6.36
N LEU A 189 7.65 -10.89 6.08
CA LEU A 189 6.76 -11.81 6.76
C LEU A 189 6.28 -12.91 5.81
N ALA A 190 6.10 -14.11 6.36
CA ALA A 190 5.37 -15.17 5.69
C ALA A 190 3.91 -14.74 5.46
N PRO A 191 3.24 -15.25 4.41
CA PRO A 191 1.82 -14.96 4.18
C PRO A 191 0.97 -15.32 5.41
N LEU A 192 0.26 -14.34 5.96
CA LEU A 192 -0.58 -14.53 7.13
C LEU A 192 -1.91 -15.17 6.71
N ASP A 193 -2.22 -16.35 7.26
CA ASP A 193 -3.52 -16.99 7.09
C ASP A 193 -4.52 -16.50 8.13
N CYS A 194 -5.55 -15.75 7.70
CA CYS A 194 -6.61 -15.24 8.57
C CYS A 194 -7.93 -16.00 8.44
N ARG A 195 -7.94 -17.21 7.88
CA ARG A 195 -9.13 -18.07 7.78
C ARG A 195 -9.69 -18.52 9.14
N ALA A 196 -8.86 -18.52 10.19
CA ALA A 196 -9.30 -18.82 11.55
C ALA A 196 -10.09 -17.68 12.22
N LEU A 197 -9.99 -16.44 11.73
CA LEU A 197 -10.66 -15.28 12.35
C LEU A 197 -12.18 -15.27 12.07
N PRO A 198 -13.00 -14.56 12.87
CA PRO A 198 -14.44 -14.49 12.65
C PRO A 198 -14.84 -14.00 11.25
N ARG A 199 -15.76 -14.70 10.59
CA ARG A 199 -16.32 -14.31 9.28
C ARG A 199 -17.33 -13.19 9.43
N ALA A 200 -17.45 -12.39 8.38
CA ALA A 200 -18.55 -11.43 8.27
C ALA A 200 -19.87 -12.20 8.07
N SER A 201 -20.96 -11.71 8.64
CA SER A 201 -22.28 -12.33 8.51
C SER A 201 -22.78 -12.30 7.08
N HIS A 202 -23.73 -13.19 6.80
CA HIS A 202 -24.45 -13.25 5.53
C HIS A 202 -25.16 -11.94 5.14
N ARG A 203 -25.38 -11.01 6.08
CA ARG A 203 -26.06 -9.73 5.78
C ARG A 203 -25.17 -8.80 4.96
N VAL A 204 -23.86 -8.86 5.21
CA VAL A 204 -22.86 -8.02 4.54
C VAL A 204 -21.97 -8.80 3.57
N SER A 205 -22.22 -10.11 3.40
CA SER A 205 -21.41 -10.99 2.56
C SER A 205 -21.40 -10.62 1.08
N LYS A 206 -22.38 -9.84 0.61
CA LYS A 206 -22.40 -9.29 -0.75
C LYS A 206 -21.52 -8.06 -0.92
N LEU A 207 -21.06 -7.44 0.16
CA LEU A 207 -20.19 -6.27 0.13
C LEU A 207 -18.71 -6.69 0.13
N SER A 208 -17.79 -5.77 -0.13
CA SER A 208 -16.36 -6.04 0.04
C SER A 208 -15.88 -5.59 1.43
N GLY A 209 -14.71 -6.05 1.86
CA GLY A 209 -14.05 -5.55 3.07
C GLY A 209 -13.66 -4.07 3.02
N LEU A 210 -13.79 -3.42 1.86
CA LEU A 210 -13.68 -1.96 1.75
C LEU A 210 -14.95 -1.25 2.23
N SER A 211 -16.09 -1.94 2.21
CA SER A 211 -17.36 -1.39 2.69
C SER A 211 -17.32 -1.13 4.19
N HIS A 212 -17.80 0.05 4.58
CA HIS A 212 -17.96 0.44 5.98
C HIS A 212 -18.78 -0.57 6.79
N HIS A 213 -19.81 -1.19 6.19
CA HIS A 213 -20.64 -2.17 6.90
C HIS A 213 -19.84 -3.42 7.29
N VAL A 214 -19.01 -3.94 6.39
CA VAL A 214 -18.14 -5.10 6.66
C VAL A 214 -17.06 -4.74 7.68
N LYS A 215 -16.40 -3.57 7.52
CA LYS A 215 -15.39 -3.08 8.46
C LYS A 215 -15.98 -2.96 9.86
N ARG A 216 -17.14 -2.31 10.00
CA ARG A 216 -17.83 -2.16 11.29
C ARG A 216 -18.17 -3.51 11.89
N GLU A 217 -18.70 -4.44 11.13
CA GLU A 217 -19.09 -5.74 11.66
C GLU A 217 -17.90 -6.57 12.14
N LEU A 218 -16.80 -6.59 11.38
CA LEU A 218 -15.61 -7.36 11.73
C LEU A 218 -14.74 -6.71 12.81
N LEU A 219 -14.80 -5.38 12.94
CA LEU A 219 -14.00 -4.63 13.92
C LEU A 219 -14.78 -4.28 15.18
N ASN A 220 -16.12 -4.37 15.18
CA ASN A 220 -16.94 -3.99 16.31
C ASN A 220 -16.49 -4.72 17.57
N ASP A 221 -16.13 -3.91 18.57
CA ASP A 221 -15.80 -4.39 19.90
C ASP A 221 -17.03 -5.09 20.47
N LEU A 222 -16.86 -6.35 20.86
CA LEU A 222 -17.87 -7.03 21.65
C LEU A 222 -17.99 -6.25 22.95
N VAL A 223 -19.22 -5.86 23.27
CA VAL A 223 -19.54 -5.41 24.62
C VAL A 223 -19.70 -6.71 25.38
N GLU A 224 -18.64 -7.15 26.05
CA GLU A 224 -18.77 -8.13 27.09
C GLU A 224 -19.61 -7.45 28.18
N ASP A 225 -20.87 -7.85 28.30
CA ASP A 225 -21.62 -7.58 29.52
C ASP A 225 -20.93 -8.44 30.57
N ASP A 226 -20.01 -7.82 31.32
CA ASP A 226 -19.45 -8.40 32.53
C ASP A 226 -20.67 -8.77 33.41
N GLU A 227 -21.12 -10.02 33.33
CA GLU A 227 -22.05 -10.59 34.30
C GLU A 227 -21.29 -10.55 35.62
N GLU A 228 -21.47 -9.46 36.38
CA GLU A 228 -20.99 -9.30 37.74
C GLU A 228 -21.55 -10.48 38.54
N GLU A 229 -20.81 -11.60 38.61
CA GLU A 229 -20.99 -12.60 39.65
C GLU A 229 -20.73 -11.86 40.97
N GLY A 230 -21.83 -11.47 41.61
CA GLY A 230 -21.87 -10.57 42.76
C GLY A 230 -21.04 -11.10 43.92
N VAL A 231 -19.86 -10.52 44.11
CA VAL A 231 -19.21 -10.49 45.43
C VAL A 231 -19.71 -9.22 46.11
N GLU A 232 -20.80 -9.37 46.87
CA GLU A 232 -21.42 -8.33 47.69
C GLU A 232 -20.47 -7.86 48.81
N ASN A 233 -19.52 -6.99 48.48
CA ASN A 233 -18.78 -6.23 49.49
C ASN A 233 -19.42 -4.85 49.63
N ASN A 234 -20.35 -4.77 50.60
CA ASN A 234 -20.93 -3.55 51.12
C ASN A 234 -19.84 -2.58 51.61
N ASN A 235 -19.45 -1.61 50.79
CA ASN A 235 -18.94 -0.33 51.28
C ASN A 235 -19.32 0.80 50.33
N ASN A 236 -19.87 1.83 50.95
CA ASN A 236 -20.81 2.79 50.38
C ASN A 236 -20.08 4.01 49.82
N GLU A 237 -19.37 3.85 48.68
CA GLU A 237 -18.79 4.97 47.93
C GLU A 237 -19.51 5.18 46.60
N LYS A 238 -19.92 6.43 46.35
CA LYS A 238 -20.62 6.88 45.14
C LYS A 238 -19.81 6.55 43.88
N LYS A 239 -20.03 5.38 43.29
CA LYS A 239 -19.48 4.97 41.99
C LYS A 239 -20.02 5.89 40.89
N LYS A 240 -19.16 6.80 40.41
CA LYS A 240 -19.38 7.54 39.16
C LYS A 240 -19.37 6.53 38.00
N GLY A 241 -20.52 6.42 37.33
CA GLY A 241 -20.74 5.80 36.00
C GLY A 241 -19.83 4.64 35.61
N GLY A 242 -20.33 3.40 35.75
CA GLY A 242 -19.70 2.21 35.19
C GLY A 242 -19.55 2.32 33.68
N GLY A 243 -18.39 2.76 33.21
CA GLY A 243 -18.04 2.76 31.80
C GLY A 243 -17.82 1.33 31.35
N ARG A 244 -18.75 0.81 30.54
CA ARG A 244 -18.59 -0.49 29.85
C ARG A 244 -17.23 -0.52 29.17
N ARG A 245 -16.36 -1.46 29.57
CA ARG A 245 -15.07 -1.66 28.93
C ARG A 245 -15.32 -2.32 27.58
N ARG A 246 -14.94 -1.63 26.50
CA ARG A 246 -15.00 -2.22 25.16
C ARG A 246 -13.78 -3.10 24.96
N THR A 247 -13.98 -4.39 24.75
CA THR A 247 -12.89 -5.30 24.38
C THR A 247 -12.66 -5.22 22.88
N LYS A 248 -11.40 -4.98 22.49
CA LYS A 248 -11.01 -4.98 21.07
C LYS A 248 -11.38 -6.30 20.41
N SER A 249 -12.00 -6.23 19.23
CA SER A 249 -12.20 -7.41 18.38
C SER A 249 -10.88 -8.16 18.11
N GLU A 250 -10.95 -9.49 17.95
CA GLU A 250 -9.77 -10.32 17.66
C GLU A 250 -9.03 -9.84 16.41
N LEU A 251 -9.79 -9.46 15.37
CA LEU A 251 -9.23 -8.95 14.12
C LEU A 251 -8.46 -7.63 14.33
N SER A 252 -8.91 -6.78 15.26
CA SER A 252 -8.20 -5.55 15.66
C SER A 252 -6.90 -5.86 16.40
N LYS A 253 -6.89 -6.88 17.28
CA LYS A 253 -5.67 -7.33 17.97
C LYS A 253 -4.63 -7.86 16.96
N VAL A 254 -5.05 -8.72 16.04
CA VAL A 254 -4.17 -9.26 14.99
C VAL A 254 -3.65 -8.15 14.07
N ALA A 255 -4.47 -7.15 13.75
CA ALA A 255 -4.03 -6.00 12.96
C ALA A 255 -2.98 -5.15 13.69
N ASP A 256 -3.17 -4.93 15.00
CA ASP A 256 -2.22 -4.22 15.86
C ASP A 256 -0.88 -4.96 15.91
N ASP A 257 -0.89 -6.29 16.05
CA ASP A 257 0.32 -7.10 16.12
C ASP A 257 1.04 -7.18 14.77
N LEU A 258 0.30 -7.40 13.68
CA LEU A 258 0.85 -7.39 12.32
C LEU A 258 1.52 -6.04 11.97
N ALA A 259 0.96 -4.92 12.45
CA ALA A 259 1.54 -3.60 12.25
C ALA A 259 2.86 -3.42 13.03
N LYS A 260 2.96 -3.97 14.25
CA LYS A 260 4.21 -3.96 15.03
C LYS A 260 5.29 -4.82 14.37
N ASP A 261 4.93 -5.99 13.88
CA ASP A 261 5.86 -6.87 13.17
C ASP A 261 6.37 -6.21 11.88
N ALA A 262 5.49 -5.54 11.14
CA ALA A 262 5.86 -4.75 9.97
C ALA A 262 6.82 -3.60 10.33
N LEU A 263 6.57 -2.90 11.44
CA LEU A 263 7.44 -1.83 11.93
C LEU A 263 8.83 -2.37 12.33
N GLN A 264 8.87 -3.51 13.01
CA GLN A 264 10.11 -4.16 13.41
C GLN A 264 10.94 -4.58 12.19
N ALA A 265 10.31 -5.22 11.20
CA ALA A 265 10.97 -5.59 9.96
C ALA A 265 11.49 -4.38 9.17
N LEU A 266 10.75 -3.27 9.19
CA LEU A 266 11.16 -2.01 8.59
C LEU A 266 12.40 -1.43 9.30
N HIS A 267 12.47 -1.51 10.63
CA HIS A 267 13.64 -1.09 11.40
C HIS A 267 14.88 -1.92 11.02
N GLU A 268 14.74 -3.23 10.89
CA GLU A 268 15.81 -4.13 10.47
C GLU A 268 16.27 -3.82 9.04
N ALA A 269 15.33 -3.56 8.12
CA ALA A 269 15.68 -3.14 6.77
C ALA A 269 16.51 -1.85 6.77
N ILE A 270 16.11 -0.83 7.53
CA ILE A 270 16.85 0.44 7.55
C ILE A 270 18.22 0.28 8.21
N ARG A 271 18.27 -0.37 9.38
CA ARG A 271 19.50 -0.45 10.19
C ARG A 271 20.50 -1.46 9.63
N ASP A 272 20.03 -2.66 9.30
CA ASP A 272 20.88 -3.79 8.95
C ASP A 272 20.99 -3.95 7.42
N GLY A 273 19.91 -3.66 6.69
CA GLY A 273 19.89 -3.69 5.23
C GLY A 273 20.36 -2.40 4.54
N GLY A 274 20.45 -1.28 5.26
CA GLY A 274 20.87 0.01 4.71
C GLY A 274 19.90 0.63 3.71
N TYR A 275 18.63 0.21 3.71
CA TYR A 275 17.62 0.75 2.78
C TYR A 275 17.28 2.21 3.10
N GLY A 276 17.02 2.99 2.04
CA GLY A 276 16.80 4.44 2.11
C GLY A 276 16.94 5.09 0.74
N HIS A 277 17.28 6.37 0.67
CA HIS A 277 17.41 7.07 -0.62
C HIS A 277 18.45 6.45 -1.57
N GLY A 278 19.55 5.90 -1.04
CA GLY A 278 20.57 5.23 -1.85
C GLY A 278 20.18 3.83 -2.30
N LEU A 279 19.26 3.17 -1.58
CA LEU A 279 18.78 1.83 -1.88
C LEU A 279 17.27 1.76 -1.58
N PRO A 280 16.41 2.14 -2.55
CA PRO A 280 14.97 2.14 -2.35
C PRO A 280 14.45 0.73 -2.06
N LEU A 281 13.44 0.63 -1.20
CA LEU A 281 12.82 -0.63 -0.82
C LEU A 281 11.32 -0.60 -1.07
N LYS A 282 10.83 -1.60 -1.79
CA LYS A 282 9.41 -1.94 -1.84
C LYS A 282 9.20 -3.25 -1.08
N SER A 283 8.61 -3.15 0.10
CA SER A 283 8.29 -4.28 0.97
C SER A 283 6.82 -4.64 0.83
N THR A 284 6.49 -5.93 0.68
CA THR A 284 5.11 -6.41 0.56
C THR A 284 4.80 -7.43 1.66
N ILE A 285 3.68 -7.24 2.35
CA ILE A 285 3.17 -8.14 3.40
C ILE A 285 1.85 -8.72 2.92
N TYR A 286 1.76 -10.04 2.87
CA TYR A 286 0.59 -10.73 2.33
C TYR A 286 -0.35 -11.24 3.43
N VAL A 287 -1.64 -11.01 3.26
CA VAL A 287 -2.70 -11.53 4.14
C VAL A 287 -3.73 -12.31 3.32
N GLY A 288 -3.88 -13.58 3.65
CA GLY A 288 -4.76 -14.52 2.95
C GLY A 288 -6.02 -14.82 3.73
N SER A 289 -7.18 -14.72 3.08
CA SER A 289 -8.42 -15.40 3.50
C SER A 289 -8.81 -16.43 2.43
N GLU A 290 -9.96 -17.08 2.51
CA GLU A 290 -10.40 -18.06 1.50
C GLU A 290 -10.52 -17.40 0.13
N TYR A 291 -11.22 -16.27 0.07
CA TYR A 291 -11.56 -15.57 -1.18
C TYR A 291 -10.88 -14.21 -1.33
N GLY A 292 -10.22 -13.71 -0.29
CA GLY A 292 -9.49 -12.43 -0.39
C GLY A 292 -10.37 -11.19 -0.39
N ARG A 293 -11.63 -11.28 0.08
CA ARG A 293 -12.65 -10.24 -0.10
C ARG A 293 -13.06 -9.49 1.16
N HIS A 294 -13.17 -10.18 2.30
CA HIS A 294 -13.65 -9.59 3.56
C HIS A 294 -12.54 -9.45 4.60
N ARG A 295 -12.27 -10.50 5.38
CA ARG A 295 -11.34 -10.49 6.52
C ARG A 295 -9.94 -10.01 6.15
N SER A 296 -9.33 -10.58 5.12
CA SER A 296 -7.97 -10.18 4.72
C SER A 296 -7.91 -8.73 4.24
N VAL A 297 -8.94 -8.24 3.54
CA VAL A 297 -9.05 -6.83 3.14
C VAL A 297 -9.14 -5.91 4.36
N VAL A 298 -10.06 -6.20 5.29
CA VAL A 298 -10.22 -5.41 6.53
C VAL A 298 -8.95 -5.44 7.37
N LEU A 299 -8.29 -6.59 7.47
CA LEU A 299 -7.04 -6.74 8.22
C LEU A 299 -5.91 -5.92 7.60
N CYS A 300 -5.71 -5.98 6.27
CA CYS A 300 -4.72 -5.15 5.57
C CYS A 300 -4.97 -3.65 5.77
N GLU A 301 -6.22 -3.21 5.60
CA GLU A 301 -6.61 -1.81 5.77
C GLU A 301 -6.37 -1.31 7.19
N THR A 302 -6.73 -2.12 8.17
CA THR A 302 -6.57 -1.78 9.60
C THR A 302 -5.10 -1.80 9.99
N ALA A 303 -4.33 -2.82 9.60
CA ALA A 303 -2.90 -2.92 9.88
C ALA A 303 -2.11 -1.79 9.22
N ALA A 304 -2.43 -1.44 7.97
CA ALA A 304 -1.82 -0.29 7.29
C ALA A 304 -2.11 1.01 8.02
N GLN A 305 -3.35 1.21 8.49
CA GLN A 305 -3.70 2.39 9.28
C GLN A 305 -2.93 2.44 10.60
N ARG A 306 -2.81 1.31 11.31
CA ARG A 306 -2.01 1.20 12.54
C ARG A 306 -0.53 1.48 12.30
N LEU A 307 0.06 0.92 11.24
CA LEU A 307 1.44 1.18 10.89
C LEU A 307 1.66 2.68 10.58
N ARG A 308 0.74 3.33 9.85
CA ARG A 308 0.81 4.78 9.62
C ARG A 308 0.79 5.57 10.92
N ASP A 309 -0.04 5.17 11.89
CA ASP A 309 -0.11 5.85 13.19
C ASP A 309 1.17 5.65 14.00
N LEU A 310 1.75 4.45 13.99
CA LEU A 310 3.07 4.17 14.59
C LEU A 310 4.20 4.98 13.93
N LEU A 311 4.21 5.09 12.60
CA LEU A 311 5.20 5.87 11.84
C LEU A 311 5.06 7.39 12.05
N ARG A 312 3.86 7.87 12.36
CA ARG A 312 3.61 9.29 12.72
C ARG A 312 4.09 9.59 14.13
N GLN A 313 3.90 8.65 15.05
CA GLN A 313 4.39 8.76 16.42
C GLN A 313 5.92 8.67 16.47
N ASN A 314 6.49 7.79 15.64
CA ASN A 314 7.94 7.55 15.50
C ASN A 314 8.65 7.50 16.86
N GLU A 315 8.15 6.65 17.76
CA GLU A 315 8.63 6.62 19.15
C GLU A 315 10.16 6.45 19.22
N GLY A 316 10.83 7.44 19.80
CA GLY A 316 12.28 7.46 19.95
C GLY A 316 13.05 7.82 18.67
N ASP A 317 12.41 8.45 17.68
CA ASP A 317 13.03 8.93 16.43
C ASP A 317 13.88 7.84 15.73
N ARG A 318 13.44 6.58 15.84
CA ARG A 318 14.19 5.40 15.36
C ARG A 318 14.24 5.32 13.84
N ILE A 319 13.21 5.82 13.17
CA ILE A 319 13.13 5.82 11.71
C ILE A 319 13.62 7.15 11.19
N THR A 320 14.79 7.14 10.57
CA THR A 320 15.43 8.32 9.98
C THR A 320 15.09 8.51 8.51
N GLN A 321 14.64 7.45 7.83
CA GLN A 321 14.30 7.45 6.41
C GLN A 321 12.80 7.74 6.21
N PRO A 322 12.41 8.45 5.14
CA PRO A 322 11.01 8.60 4.82
C PRO A 322 10.40 7.27 4.36
N VAL A 323 9.20 6.98 4.86
CA VAL A 323 8.47 5.73 4.61
C VAL A 323 7.06 6.04 4.14
N SER A 324 6.55 5.27 3.20
CA SER A 324 5.14 5.32 2.78
C SER A 324 4.48 3.96 2.96
N VAL A 325 3.17 3.95 3.21
CA VAL A 325 2.40 2.73 3.50
C VAL A 325 1.17 2.65 2.61
N GLY A 326 1.11 1.61 1.78
CA GLY A 326 0.04 1.31 0.84
C GLY A 326 -0.78 0.08 1.22
N THR A 327 -1.91 -0.08 0.54
CA THR A 327 -2.74 -1.28 0.56
C THR A 327 -3.06 -1.70 -0.87
N ARG A 328 -3.12 -3.01 -1.11
CA ARG A 328 -3.49 -3.60 -2.40
C ARG A 328 -4.40 -4.80 -2.17
N HIS A 329 -5.42 -4.96 -3.00
CA HIS A 329 -6.38 -6.06 -2.84
C HIS A 329 -6.48 -6.86 -4.14
N ARG A 330 -5.88 -8.05 -4.16
CA ARG A 330 -5.73 -8.84 -5.39
C ARG A 330 -7.06 -9.36 -5.92
N ASP A 331 -7.90 -9.84 -5.01
CA ASP A 331 -9.07 -10.66 -5.36
C ASP A 331 -10.41 -10.01 -4.96
N VAL A 332 -10.40 -8.70 -4.65
CA VAL A 332 -11.62 -7.99 -4.20
C VAL A 332 -12.66 -7.87 -5.32
N ASP A 333 -12.19 -7.69 -6.56
CA ASP A 333 -13.01 -7.53 -7.77
C ASP A 333 -13.16 -8.82 -8.57
N HIS A 334 -12.61 -9.94 -8.10
CA HIS A 334 -12.82 -11.23 -8.77
C HIS A 334 -14.31 -11.57 -8.78
N ASN A 335 -14.80 -12.07 -9.92
CA ASN A 335 -16.16 -12.56 -10.05
C ASN A 335 -16.29 -13.90 -9.32
N HIS A 336 -16.57 -13.85 -8.02
CA HIS A 336 -16.86 -15.03 -7.22
C HIS A 336 -18.19 -15.61 -7.70
N GLN A 337 -18.20 -16.80 -8.27
CA GLN A 337 -19.44 -17.53 -8.60
C GLN A 337 -19.89 -18.46 -7.46
N ASP A 338 -19.03 -18.68 -6.47
CA ASP A 338 -19.31 -19.60 -5.38
C ASP A 338 -20.26 -18.98 -4.36
N GLU A 339 -21.25 -19.79 -3.98
CA GLU A 339 -22.14 -19.54 -2.85
C GLU A 339 -21.38 -19.25 -1.53
N GLU A 340 -20.25 -19.92 -1.31
CA GLU A 340 -19.41 -19.76 -0.10
C GLU A 340 -18.76 -18.36 0.00
N ALA A 341 -18.47 -17.71 -1.13
CA ALA A 341 -17.93 -16.35 -1.14
C ALA A 341 -18.96 -15.32 -0.63
N PHE A 342 -20.24 -15.64 -0.75
CA PHE A 342 -21.37 -14.81 -0.31
C PHE A 342 -22.04 -15.33 0.96
N GLY A 343 -21.41 -16.25 1.70
CA GLY A 343 -21.93 -16.69 2.98
C GLY A 343 -23.23 -17.50 2.88
N TYR A 344 -23.52 -18.11 1.72
CA TYR A 344 -24.68 -19.02 1.60
C TYR A 344 -24.50 -20.28 2.44
N ASP A 345 -23.26 -20.69 2.69
CA ASP A 345 -22.91 -21.70 3.68
C ASP A 345 -23.31 -21.27 5.08
N LEU A 346 -23.05 -20.01 5.46
CA LEU A 346 -23.50 -19.44 6.73
C LEU A 346 -25.03 -19.36 6.81
N ILE A 347 -25.71 -19.03 5.72
CA ILE A 347 -27.19 -19.05 5.65
C ILE A 347 -27.70 -20.49 5.88
N ARG A 348 -27.08 -21.48 5.22
CA ARG A 348 -27.45 -22.89 5.35
C ARG A 348 -27.23 -23.38 6.79
N GLN A 349 -26.09 -23.04 7.39
CA GLN A 349 -25.80 -23.37 8.80
C GLN A 349 -26.82 -22.73 9.74
N ALA A 350 -27.12 -21.43 9.58
CA ALA A 350 -28.12 -20.75 10.40
C ALA A 350 -29.53 -21.34 10.23
N GLN A 351 -29.90 -21.77 9.03
CA GLN A 351 -31.18 -22.46 8.79
C GLN A 351 -31.23 -23.84 9.46
N VAL A 352 -30.12 -24.58 9.42
CA VAL A 352 -30.01 -25.89 10.08
C VAL A 352 -30.09 -25.73 11.60
N GLU A 353 -29.38 -24.75 12.15
CA GLU A 353 -29.41 -24.44 13.58
C GLU A 353 -30.80 -23.98 14.04
N LYS A 354 -31.46 -23.11 13.25
CA LYS A 354 -32.84 -22.70 13.52
C LYS A 354 -33.81 -23.89 13.54
N LYS A 355 -33.73 -24.78 12.54
CA LYS A 355 -34.56 -26.00 12.48
C LYS A 355 -34.28 -26.93 13.66
N LYS A 356 -33.03 -27.01 14.11
CA LYS A 356 -32.66 -27.81 15.28
C LYS A 356 -33.29 -27.24 16.55
N ARG A 357 -33.21 -25.91 16.75
CA ARG A 357 -33.82 -25.23 17.90
C ARG A 357 -35.34 -25.38 17.92
N GLU A 358 -36.01 -25.18 16.79
CA GLU A 358 -37.47 -25.38 16.66
C GLU A 358 -37.88 -26.83 16.99
N ARG A 359 -37.05 -27.82 16.63
CA ARG A 359 -37.29 -29.23 16.98
C ARG A 359 -37.12 -29.50 18.47
N GLU A 360 -36.12 -28.90 19.11
CA GLU A 360 -35.88 -29.01 20.55
C GLU A 360 -37.02 -28.37 21.36
N GLU A 361 -37.40 -27.14 21.01
CA GLU A 361 -38.56 -26.42 21.60
C GLU A 361 -39.87 -27.22 21.45
N TRP A 362 -40.08 -27.84 20.29
CA TRP A 362 -41.26 -28.69 20.05
C TRP A 362 -41.24 -29.98 20.89
N LEU A 363 -40.08 -30.59 21.08
CA LEU A 363 -39.93 -31.76 21.94
C LEU A 363 -40.17 -31.41 23.40
N GLU A 364 -39.64 -30.28 23.88
CA GLU A 364 -39.87 -29.78 25.24
C GLU A 364 -41.35 -29.46 25.49
N SER A 365 -42.04 -28.85 24.53
CA SER A 365 -43.46 -28.51 24.65
C SER A 365 -44.39 -29.73 24.66
N ARG A 366 -43.88 -30.92 24.29
CA ARG A 366 -44.66 -32.15 24.20
C ARG A 366 -44.65 -32.97 25.50
N TRP A 367 -43.68 -32.72 26.38
CA TRP A 367 -43.58 -33.31 27.72
C TRP A 367 -44.21 -32.38 28.75
#